data_AF-A0A932Q8D2-F1
#
_entry.id   AF-A0A932Q8D2-F1
#
_cell.length_a   1.000
_cell.length_b   1.000
_cell.length_c   1.000
_cell.angle_alpha   90.00
_cell.angle_beta   90.00
_cell.angle_gamma   90.00
#
_symmetry.space_group_name_H-M   'P 1'
#
loop_
_entity.id
_entity.type
_entity.pdbx_description
1 polymer ?
#
loop_
_entity_poly.entity_id
_entity_poly.type
_entity_poly.pdbx_seq_one_letter_code
_entity_poly.pdbx_strand_id
1 'polypeptide(L)'
;MNETLKIGSRGARVLQLQLKLSRLGHFAGSMDGIYGVQTAIAVREFQVASGLQADGSVGSITARALGLSAETPVPEAPSSPPPASAKPVVVAPTQELPAVVPALSDAPLLDRCLALSGQIETAKAPPGCFAAVAGNFDGQAVSFGALQWNFGTRTLQPILLDLFARFPERMSAVFGKDATLLSDLLGSKHENLMAYFINMQRTSDATRWRLWRSRFATLGATPECIAAEKAAAEPIFRNALKLCHAYGLQSERAVALFFDICVQNGTIGKFVRASIVSEFGKARNEVDKLVIVANCLADSIGLRWREDVRSRKLVIACGTGEIHGSTFELARKFGIGLGVVADLSTPAAA
;
A
#
# COMPACT_ATOMS: atom_id res chain seq x y z
N MET A 1 -17.47 -16.66 26.11
CA MET A 1 -16.11 -16.20 25.73
C MET A 1 -16.22 -15.45 24.41
N ASN A 2 -16.15 -14.11 24.43
CA ASN A 2 -16.25 -13.30 23.21
C ASN A 2 -14.87 -13.23 22.54
N GLU A 3 -14.70 -14.00 21.47
CA GLU A 3 -13.47 -13.95 20.67
C GLU A 3 -13.32 -12.56 20.03
N THR A 4 -12.14 -11.96 20.24
CA THR A 4 -11.73 -10.66 19.69
C THR A 4 -11.31 -10.84 18.24
N LEU A 5 -11.90 -10.07 17.31
CA LEU A 5 -11.51 -10.12 15.90
C LEU A 5 -10.30 -9.21 15.67
N LYS A 6 -9.25 -9.72 15.05
CA LYS A 6 -8.00 -9.00 14.77
C LYS A 6 -7.39 -9.54 13.49
N ILE A 7 -6.27 -8.95 13.04
CA ILE A 7 -5.54 -9.45 11.87
C ILE A 7 -5.29 -10.97 11.99
N GLY A 8 -5.67 -11.70 10.94
CA GLY A 8 -5.61 -13.16 10.88
C GLY A 8 -6.91 -13.88 11.25
N SER A 9 -7.89 -13.21 11.88
CA SER A 9 -9.23 -13.76 12.10
C SER A 9 -9.94 -14.03 10.77
N ARG A 10 -10.76 -15.09 10.71
CA ARG A 10 -11.52 -15.46 9.51
C ARG A 10 -12.93 -15.92 9.86
N GLY A 11 -13.84 -15.89 8.88
CA GLY A 11 -15.18 -16.47 8.97
C GLY A 11 -16.32 -15.46 9.08
N ALA A 12 -17.53 -15.96 9.33
CA ALA A 12 -18.77 -15.19 9.23
C ALA A 12 -18.80 -13.92 10.11
N ARG A 13 -18.16 -13.94 11.28
CA ARG A 13 -18.07 -12.77 12.17
C ARG A 13 -17.22 -11.64 11.56
N VAL A 14 -16.18 -11.98 10.82
CA VAL A 14 -15.36 -10.99 10.08
C VAL A 14 -16.14 -10.45 8.89
N LEU A 15 -16.90 -11.30 8.20
CA LEU A 15 -17.75 -10.87 7.09
C LEU A 15 -18.83 -9.88 7.56
N GLN A 16 -19.48 -10.18 8.69
CA GLN A 16 -20.44 -9.26 9.32
C GLN A 16 -19.79 -7.93 9.73
N LEU A 17 -18.57 -7.98 10.27
CA LEU A 17 -17.78 -6.79 10.58
C LEU A 17 -17.51 -5.95 9.32
N GLN A 18 -16.99 -6.57 8.25
CA GLN A 18 -16.69 -5.89 6.98
C GLN A 18 -17.95 -5.26 6.36
N LEU A 19 -19.09 -5.97 6.36
CA LEU A 19 -20.40 -5.46 5.95
C LEU A 19 -20.81 -4.24 6.77
N LYS A 20 -20.66 -4.30 8.09
CA LYS A 20 -21.03 -3.19 8.99
C LYS A 20 -20.15 -1.97 8.77
N LEU A 21 -18.83 -2.16 8.71
CA LEU A 21 -17.87 -1.09 8.44
C LEU A 21 -18.12 -0.45 7.07
N SER A 22 -18.51 -1.25 6.07
CA SER A 22 -18.81 -0.74 4.73
C SER A 22 -20.08 0.11 4.71
N ARG A 23 -21.15 -0.34 5.37
CA ARG A 23 -22.39 0.46 5.53
C ARG A 23 -22.15 1.77 6.28
N LEU A 24 -21.20 1.79 7.21
CA LEU A 24 -20.78 2.99 7.93
C LEU A 24 -19.78 3.85 7.14
N GLY A 25 -19.37 3.41 5.94
CA GLY A 25 -18.48 4.15 5.05
C GLY A 25 -16.99 4.07 5.42
N HIS A 26 -16.62 3.17 6.33
CA HIS A 26 -15.24 2.94 6.77
C HIS A 26 -14.54 1.81 6.00
N PHE A 27 -15.27 1.03 5.20
CA PHE A 27 -14.69 -0.10 4.45
C PHE A 27 -15.14 -0.13 2.99
N ALA A 28 -14.17 -0.06 2.08
CA ALA A 28 -14.35 -0.13 0.64
C ALA A 28 -13.60 -1.33 0.00
N GLY A 29 -13.16 -2.28 0.81
CA GLY A 29 -12.47 -3.50 0.37
C GLY A 29 -13.43 -4.68 0.11
N SER A 30 -12.85 -5.81 -0.29
CA SER A 30 -13.61 -7.07 -0.47
C SER A 30 -14.17 -7.56 0.86
N MET A 31 -15.44 -7.96 0.87
CA MET A 31 -16.11 -8.57 2.02
C MET A 31 -15.98 -10.08 1.92
N ASP A 32 -14.77 -10.57 2.18
CA ASP A 32 -14.37 -11.98 2.00
C ASP A 32 -14.37 -12.79 3.31
N GLY A 33 -14.68 -12.14 4.43
CA GLY A 33 -14.62 -12.76 5.74
C GLY A 33 -13.19 -12.99 6.25
N ILE A 34 -12.18 -12.31 5.70
CA ILE A 34 -10.79 -12.38 6.13
C ILE A 34 -10.38 -11.04 6.78
N TYR A 35 -9.92 -11.11 8.02
CA TYR A 35 -9.51 -9.91 8.75
C TYR A 35 -8.07 -9.58 8.37
N GLY A 36 -7.93 -8.87 7.26
CA GLY A 36 -6.66 -8.37 6.77
C GLY A 36 -6.36 -6.93 7.21
N VAL A 37 -5.30 -6.35 6.67
CA VAL A 37 -4.87 -4.97 6.95
C VAL A 37 -5.98 -3.97 6.63
N GLN A 38 -6.72 -4.14 5.54
CA GLN A 38 -7.83 -3.26 5.16
C GLN A 38 -8.97 -3.29 6.19
N THR A 39 -9.30 -4.47 6.73
CA THR A 39 -10.30 -4.59 7.80
C THR A 39 -9.78 -3.96 9.10
N ALA A 40 -8.49 -4.13 9.41
CA ALA A 40 -7.87 -3.47 10.57
C ALA A 40 -7.88 -1.94 10.45
N ILE A 41 -7.55 -1.41 9.26
CA ILE A 41 -7.60 0.03 8.97
C ILE A 41 -9.04 0.54 9.14
N ALA A 42 -10.01 -0.13 8.52
CA ALA A 42 -11.42 0.25 8.66
C ALA A 42 -11.94 0.17 10.10
N VAL A 43 -11.48 -0.81 10.89
CA VAL A 43 -11.80 -0.89 12.32
C VAL A 43 -11.17 0.26 13.08
N ARG A 44 -9.92 0.64 12.79
CA ARG A 44 -9.30 1.83 13.41
C ARG A 44 -10.04 3.10 13.03
N GLU A 45 -10.41 3.27 11.77
CA GLU A 45 -11.20 4.42 11.30
C GLU A 45 -12.53 4.52 12.06
N PHE A 46 -13.24 3.39 12.20
CA PHE A 46 -14.47 3.33 12.98
C PHE A 46 -14.25 3.63 14.46
N GLN A 47 -13.20 3.07 15.08
CA GLN A 47 -12.87 3.30 16.49
C GLN A 47 -12.59 4.78 16.75
N VAL A 48 -11.81 5.44 15.90
CA VAL A 48 -11.57 6.89 16.00
C VAL A 48 -12.87 7.67 15.87
N ALA A 49 -13.69 7.37 14.85
CA ALA A 49 -14.97 8.04 14.62
C ALA A 49 -15.95 7.86 15.79
N SER A 50 -15.83 6.75 16.53
CA SER A 50 -16.67 6.41 17.69
C SER A 50 -16.08 6.83 19.04
N GLY A 51 -14.94 7.55 19.06
CA GLY A 51 -14.27 7.97 20.29
C GLY A 51 -13.67 6.82 21.11
N LEU A 52 -13.38 5.69 20.46
CA LEU A 52 -12.79 4.50 21.07
C LEU A 52 -11.26 4.47 20.89
N GLN A 53 -10.59 3.63 21.68
CA GLN A 53 -9.18 3.32 21.45
C GLN A 53 -8.99 2.63 20.09
N ALA A 54 -8.22 3.25 19.20
CA ALA A 54 -8.02 2.83 17.82
C ALA A 54 -6.89 1.79 17.66
N ASP A 55 -7.03 0.64 18.33
CA ASP A 55 -6.04 -0.45 18.27
C ASP A 55 -6.17 -1.32 17.01
N GLY A 56 -7.28 -1.20 16.27
CA GLY A 56 -7.58 -2.00 15.08
C GLY A 56 -7.96 -3.44 15.41
N SER A 57 -8.46 -3.68 16.62
CA SER A 57 -9.03 -4.96 17.05
C SER A 57 -10.47 -4.78 17.51
N VAL A 58 -11.33 -5.75 17.22
CA VAL A 58 -12.74 -5.72 17.62
C VAL A 58 -12.91 -6.52 18.90
N GLY A 59 -12.61 -5.87 20.03
CA GLY A 59 -12.98 -6.32 21.36
C GLY A 59 -14.47 -6.05 21.68
N SER A 60 -14.90 -6.35 22.90
CA SER A 60 -16.30 -6.20 23.33
C SER A 60 -16.85 -4.77 23.18
N ILE A 61 -16.02 -3.76 23.48
CA ILE A 61 -16.38 -2.35 23.37
C ILE A 61 -16.62 -1.97 21.91
N THR A 62 -15.67 -2.31 21.02
CA THR A 62 -15.79 -2.07 19.57
C THR A 62 -16.96 -2.83 18.98
N ALA A 63 -17.18 -4.09 19.37
CA ALA A 63 -18.30 -4.91 18.90
C ALA A 63 -19.65 -4.32 19.30
N ARG A 64 -19.78 -3.78 20.52
CA ARG A 64 -20.98 -3.07 20.96
C ARG A 64 -21.23 -1.81 20.16
N ALA A 65 -20.20 -0.99 19.94
CA ALA A 65 -20.32 0.22 19.12
C ALA A 65 -20.73 -0.10 17.66
N LEU A 66 -20.29 -1.24 17.12
CA LEU A 66 -20.70 -1.73 15.80
C LEU A 66 -22.11 -2.37 15.78
N GLY A 67 -22.74 -2.56 16.95
CA GLY A 67 -23.99 -3.31 17.07
C GLY A 67 -23.86 -4.78 16.69
N LEU A 68 -22.70 -5.39 16.94
CA LEU A 68 -22.38 -6.80 16.68
C LEU A 68 -22.50 -7.67 17.95
N SER A 69 -23.16 -7.17 19.01
CA SER A 69 -23.33 -7.90 20.26
C SER A 69 -24.44 -8.96 20.15
N ALA A 70 -24.21 -10.11 20.77
CA ALA A 70 -25.10 -11.27 20.76
C ALA A 70 -26.37 -10.99 21.55
N GLU A 71 -27.40 -10.49 20.88
CA GLU A 71 -28.81 -10.59 21.30
C GLU A 71 -29.69 -10.40 20.05
N THR A 72 -29.80 -11.46 19.26
CA THR A 72 -30.99 -11.77 18.44
C THR A 72 -30.84 -13.22 17.93
N PRO A 73 -31.89 -14.06 18.01
CA PRO A 73 -31.82 -15.46 17.61
C PRO A 73 -31.62 -15.56 16.09
N VAL A 74 -30.73 -16.45 15.68
CA VAL A 74 -30.50 -16.83 14.29
C VAL A 74 -31.72 -17.59 13.78
N PRO A 75 -32.37 -17.21 12.67
CA PRO A 75 -33.22 -18.14 11.93
C PRO A 75 -32.31 -19.17 11.27
N GLU A 76 -32.56 -20.43 11.61
CA GLU A 76 -31.91 -21.63 11.11
C GLU A 76 -31.85 -21.66 9.58
N ALA A 77 -30.70 -22.08 9.05
CA ALA A 77 -30.47 -22.21 7.61
C ALA A 77 -31.27 -23.38 7.01
N PRO A 78 -31.89 -23.24 5.82
CA PRO A 78 -32.22 -24.39 5.02
C PRO A 78 -31.02 -24.84 4.18
N SER A 79 -30.87 -26.16 4.13
CA SER A 79 -29.91 -26.95 3.36
C SER A 79 -29.98 -26.71 1.85
N SER A 80 -28.85 -26.95 1.18
CA SER A 80 -28.64 -26.84 -0.27
C SER A 80 -29.56 -27.74 -1.12
N PRO A 81 -29.92 -27.32 -2.35
CA PRO A 81 -30.28 -28.23 -3.45
C PRO A 81 -29.26 -28.24 -4.62
N PRO A 82 -29.31 -29.26 -5.53
CA PRO A 82 -28.33 -29.53 -6.60
C PRO A 82 -28.65 -28.79 -7.94
N PRO A 83 -27.89 -28.96 -9.05
CA PRO A 83 -27.60 -27.90 -10.02
C PRO A 83 -28.57 -27.75 -11.21
N ALA A 84 -28.45 -26.58 -11.87
CA ALA A 84 -28.89 -26.19 -13.23
C ALA A 84 -30.37 -25.82 -13.49
N SER A 85 -30.62 -24.54 -13.85
CA SER A 85 -31.11 -24.16 -15.20
C SER A 85 -31.10 -22.63 -15.39
N ALA A 86 -30.60 -22.18 -16.53
CA ALA A 86 -30.45 -20.78 -16.96
C ALA A 86 -31.80 -20.13 -17.35
N LYS A 87 -32.00 -18.80 -17.16
CA LYS A 87 -31.72 -17.66 -18.08
C LYS A 87 -32.42 -16.39 -17.51
N PRO A 88 -32.27 -15.18 -18.10
CA PRO A 88 -31.06 -14.38 -18.30
C PRO A 88 -31.20 -12.99 -17.63
N VAL A 89 -30.31 -12.61 -16.71
CA VAL A 89 -30.19 -11.19 -16.34
C VAL A 89 -29.30 -10.53 -17.38
N VAL A 90 -29.82 -9.51 -18.05
CA VAL A 90 -29.08 -8.65 -18.97
C VAL A 90 -27.97 -7.97 -18.17
N VAL A 91 -26.77 -8.53 -18.29
CA VAL A 91 -25.52 -7.89 -17.85
C VAL A 91 -25.22 -6.82 -18.88
N ALA A 92 -25.45 -5.55 -18.53
CA ALA A 92 -24.79 -4.45 -19.20
C ALA A 92 -23.27 -4.72 -19.11
N PRO A 93 -22.52 -4.63 -20.22
CA PRO A 93 -21.18 -5.18 -20.28
C PRO A 93 -20.29 -4.46 -19.27
N THR A 94 -19.94 -5.17 -18.20
CA THR A 94 -18.68 -4.97 -17.52
C THR A 94 -17.63 -5.25 -18.59
N GLN A 95 -17.12 -4.19 -19.21
CA GLN A 95 -15.95 -4.30 -20.04
C GLN A 95 -14.85 -4.76 -19.08
N GLU A 96 -14.57 -6.07 -19.09
CA GLU A 96 -13.41 -6.65 -18.44
C GLU A 96 -12.22 -5.82 -18.89
N LEU A 97 -11.58 -5.12 -17.94
CA LEU A 97 -10.24 -4.61 -18.15
C LEU A 97 -9.40 -5.82 -18.58
N PRO A 98 -8.73 -5.74 -19.74
CA PRO A 98 -8.16 -6.90 -20.38
C PRO A 98 -7.22 -7.62 -19.41
N ALA A 99 -7.43 -8.93 -19.28
CA ALA A 99 -6.38 -9.84 -18.89
C ALA A 99 -5.18 -9.56 -19.80
N VAL A 100 -4.01 -9.35 -19.18
CA VAL A 100 -2.78 -8.77 -19.73
C VAL A 100 -2.73 -7.24 -19.60
N VAL A 101 -2.17 -6.77 -18.48
CA VAL A 101 -1.54 -5.44 -18.43
C VAL A 101 -0.41 -5.47 -19.48
N PRO A 102 -0.36 -4.55 -20.45
CA PRO A 102 0.77 -4.44 -21.38
C PRO A 102 2.07 -4.50 -20.58
N ALA A 103 2.93 -5.44 -20.96
CA ALA A 103 3.88 -6.11 -20.09
C ALA A 103 4.68 -5.13 -19.21
N LEU A 104 4.39 -5.10 -17.90
CA LEU A 104 5.28 -4.46 -16.91
C LEU A 104 6.73 -4.95 -17.10
N SER A 105 6.91 -6.18 -17.60
CA SER A 105 8.20 -6.75 -17.98
C SER A 105 9.04 -5.91 -18.95
N ASP A 106 8.41 -5.14 -19.84
CA ASP A 106 9.10 -4.28 -20.80
C ASP A 106 9.32 -2.85 -20.26
N ALA A 107 8.73 -2.54 -19.10
CA ALA A 107 8.90 -1.24 -18.47
C ALA A 107 10.31 -1.11 -17.81
N PRO A 108 10.83 0.12 -17.67
CA PRO A 108 12.04 0.37 -16.90
C PRO A 108 11.99 -0.28 -15.52
N LEU A 109 13.14 -0.73 -15.01
CA LEU A 109 13.19 -1.45 -13.74
C LEU A 109 12.63 -0.63 -12.56
N LEU A 110 12.82 0.70 -12.57
CA LEU A 110 12.20 1.60 -11.60
C LEU A 110 10.67 1.46 -11.60
N ASP A 111 10.04 1.51 -12.77
CA ASP A 111 8.59 1.42 -12.91
C ASP A 111 8.07 0.09 -12.35
N ARG A 112 8.79 -1.01 -12.61
CA ARG A 112 8.48 -2.34 -12.08
C ARG A 112 8.63 -2.40 -10.55
N CYS A 113 9.71 -1.85 -9.99
CA CYS A 113 9.91 -1.79 -8.54
C CYS A 113 8.85 -0.92 -7.85
N LEU A 114 8.52 0.23 -8.44
CA LEU A 114 7.49 1.14 -7.94
C LEU A 114 6.10 0.49 -7.98
N ALA A 115 5.78 -0.21 -9.06
CA ALA A 115 4.55 -1.00 -9.19
C ALA A 115 4.44 -2.10 -8.12
N LEU A 116 5.52 -2.83 -7.87
CA LEU A 116 5.59 -3.87 -6.82
C LEU A 116 5.38 -3.28 -5.44
N SER A 117 6.20 -2.30 -5.04
CA SER A 117 6.07 -1.65 -3.73
C SER A 117 4.70 -0.99 -3.60
N GLY A 118 4.18 -0.36 -4.65
CA GLY A 118 2.86 0.24 -4.62
C GLY A 118 1.73 -0.75 -4.42
N GLN A 119 1.79 -1.92 -5.06
CA GLN A 119 0.81 -2.96 -4.79
C GLN A 119 0.88 -3.46 -3.34
N ILE A 120 2.06 -3.55 -2.75
CA ILE A 120 2.23 -3.95 -1.35
C ILE A 120 1.67 -2.87 -0.41
N GLU A 121 2.00 -1.60 -0.62
CA GLU A 121 1.56 -0.48 0.24
C GLU A 121 0.05 -0.25 0.16
N THR A 122 -0.54 -0.38 -1.03
CA THR A 122 -1.92 0.04 -1.25
C THR A 122 -2.90 -1.14 -1.36
N ALA A 123 -2.40 -2.38 -1.43
CA ALA A 123 -3.16 -3.58 -1.78
C ALA A 123 -3.92 -3.47 -3.12
N LYS A 124 -3.51 -2.57 -4.02
CA LYS A 124 -4.13 -2.37 -5.35
C LYS A 124 -3.11 -2.71 -6.42
N ALA A 125 -3.51 -3.52 -7.39
CA ALA A 125 -2.66 -3.80 -8.54
C ALA A 125 -2.42 -2.52 -9.36
N PRO A 126 -1.27 -2.36 -10.02
CA PRO A 126 -1.03 -1.30 -10.99
C PRO A 126 -2.07 -1.34 -12.13
N PRO A 127 -2.52 -0.18 -12.64
CA PRO A 127 -2.14 1.18 -12.24
C PRO A 127 -2.90 1.70 -10.99
N GLY A 128 -3.80 0.92 -10.41
CA GLY A 128 -4.64 1.34 -9.28
C GLY A 128 -3.89 1.76 -8.01
N CYS A 129 -2.64 1.32 -7.82
CA CYS A 129 -1.80 1.76 -6.71
C CYS A 129 -1.43 3.26 -6.79
N PHE A 130 -1.22 3.81 -7.99
CA PHE A 130 -0.92 5.23 -8.20
C PHE A 130 -2.11 6.16 -7.85
N ALA A 131 -3.33 5.62 -7.84
CA ALA A 131 -4.54 6.35 -7.45
C ALA A 131 -4.98 6.08 -6.00
N ALA A 132 -4.17 5.40 -5.19
CA ALA A 132 -4.53 5.09 -3.82
C ALA A 132 -4.49 6.33 -2.93
N VAL A 133 -5.56 6.54 -2.16
CA VAL A 133 -5.69 7.67 -1.22
C VAL A 133 -6.09 7.11 0.15
N ALA A 134 -5.33 7.48 1.17
CA ALA A 134 -5.64 7.20 2.57
C ALA A 134 -5.75 8.51 3.37
N GLY A 135 -6.58 8.47 4.40
CA GLY A 135 -6.84 9.60 5.29
C GLY A 135 -5.87 9.68 6.46
N ASN A 136 -6.19 10.55 7.42
CA ASN A 136 -5.38 10.83 8.59
C ASN A 136 -5.65 9.85 9.74
N PHE A 137 -4.93 8.73 9.77
CA PHE A 137 -4.98 7.76 10.89
C PHE A 137 -3.68 7.72 11.71
N ASP A 138 -2.59 8.24 11.17
CA ASP A 138 -1.23 8.22 11.73
C ASP A 138 -0.63 9.64 11.86
N GLY A 139 -1.42 10.68 11.63
CA GLY A 139 -1.00 12.08 11.72
C GLY A 139 -0.42 12.65 10.43
N GLN A 140 -0.48 11.94 9.30
CA GLN A 140 0.11 12.38 8.03
C GLN A 140 -0.83 13.23 7.15
N ALA A 141 -2.03 13.54 7.63
CA ALA A 141 -3.11 14.23 6.93
C ALA A 141 -3.66 13.46 5.72
N VAL A 142 -2.94 13.46 4.59
CA VAL A 142 -3.32 12.73 3.37
C VAL A 142 -2.11 11.95 2.90
N SER A 143 -2.32 10.66 2.64
CA SER A 143 -1.35 9.78 1.98
C SER A 143 -1.88 9.39 0.60
N PHE A 144 -1.03 9.48 -0.42
CA PHE A 144 -1.42 9.43 -1.83
C PHE A 144 -0.39 8.67 -2.66
N GLY A 145 -0.87 7.95 -3.68
CA GLY A 145 -0.03 7.34 -4.70
C GLY A 145 0.60 6.01 -4.30
N ALA A 146 1.45 5.51 -5.18
CA ALA A 146 2.04 4.18 -5.10
C ALA A 146 2.84 4.00 -3.80
N LEU A 147 3.64 4.99 -3.39
CA LEU A 147 4.44 4.90 -2.16
C LEU A 147 3.78 5.58 -0.95
N GLN A 148 2.49 5.91 -1.04
CA GLN A 148 1.77 6.63 0.01
C GLN A 148 2.50 7.92 0.43
N TRP A 149 2.95 8.69 -0.57
CA TRP A 149 3.48 10.04 -0.41
C TRP A 149 2.50 10.86 0.40
N ASN A 150 2.97 11.56 1.42
CA ASN A 150 2.08 12.20 2.36
C ASN A 150 2.50 13.61 2.75
N PHE A 151 1.51 14.37 3.23
CA PHE A 151 1.74 15.75 3.62
C PHE A 151 2.61 15.85 4.87
N GLY A 152 2.40 15.01 5.88
CA GLY A 152 3.09 15.15 7.17
C GLY A 152 4.61 14.94 7.08
N THR A 153 5.10 13.99 6.27
CA THR A 153 6.54 13.82 5.99
C THR A 153 7.05 14.72 4.87
N ARG A 154 6.19 15.57 4.31
CA ARG A 154 6.48 16.52 3.22
C ARG A 154 6.87 15.87 1.89
N THR A 155 6.47 14.62 1.68
CA THR A 155 6.83 13.85 0.49
C THR A 155 5.86 14.03 -0.67
N LEU A 156 4.61 14.43 -0.39
CA LEU A 156 3.59 14.67 -1.42
C LEU A 156 3.70 16.06 -2.07
N GLN A 157 4.13 17.06 -1.32
CA GLN A 157 4.15 18.46 -1.74
C GLN A 157 5.01 18.68 -3.00
N PRO A 158 6.24 18.14 -3.10
CA PRO A 158 7.06 18.30 -4.30
C PRO A 158 6.38 17.75 -5.56
N ILE A 159 5.68 16.62 -5.44
CA ILE A 159 4.94 16.00 -6.55
C ILE A 159 3.81 16.94 -7.02
N LEU A 160 3.01 17.44 -6.08
CA LEU A 160 1.89 18.33 -6.43
C LEU A 160 2.37 19.68 -6.97
N LEU A 161 3.42 20.26 -6.41
CA LEU A 161 4.02 21.51 -6.89
C LEU A 161 4.56 21.36 -8.32
N ASP A 162 5.22 20.25 -8.61
CA ASP A 162 5.69 19.92 -9.95
C ASP A 162 4.51 19.76 -10.95
N LEU A 163 3.43 19.10 -10.53
CA LEU A 163 2.21 18.98 -11.35
C LEU A 163 1.52 20.33 -11.59
N PHE A 164 1.45 21.21 -10.60
CA PHE A 164 0.94 22.58 -10.78
C PHE A 164 1.81 23.40 -11.72
N ALA A 165 3.13 23.26 -11.64
CA ALA A 165 4.06 23.99 -12.47
C ALA A 165 4.03 23.52 -13.94
N ARG A 166 3.97 22.20 -14.17
CA ARG A 166 4.06 21.61 -15.52
C ARG A 166 2.71 21.40 -16.20
N PHE A 167 1.65 21.17 -15.43
CA PHE A 167 0.32 20.77 -15.94
C PHE A 167 -0.83 21.53 -15.25
N PRO A 168 -0.84 22.87 -15.25
CA PRO A 168 -1.85 23.67 -14.53
C PRO A 168 -3.29 23.43 -15.03
N GLU A 169 -3.48 23.16 -16.31
CA GLU A 169 -4.79 22.82 -16.88
C GLU A 169 -5.31 21.49 -16.34
N ARG A 170 -4.44 20.47 -16.21
CA ARG A 170 -4.79 19.18 -15.63
C ARG A 170 -5.20 19.33 -14.16
N MET A 171 -4.43 20.10 -13.39
CA MET A 171 -4.75 20.38 -11.99
C MET A 171 -6.08 21.12 -11.85
N SER A 172 -6.35 22.09 -12.71
CA SER A 172 -7.62 22.82 -12.75
C SER A 172 -8.80 21.91 -13.12
N ALA A 173 -8.61 21.02 -14.10
CA ALA A 173 -9.64 20.06 -14.49
C ALA A 173 -9.98 19.07 -13.36
N VAL A 174 -8.98 18.61 -12.60
CA VAL A 174 -9.18 17.64 -11.51
C VAL A 174 -9.76 18.29 -10.26
N PHE A 175 -9.19 19.42 -9.81
CA PHE A 175 -9.57 20.03 -8.54
C PHE A 175 -10.66 21.11 -8.69
N GLY A 176 -10.95 21.58 -9.90
CA GLY A 176 -11.90 22.64 -10.17
C GLY A 176 -11.55 23.91 -9.40
N LYS A 177 -12.55 24.54 -8.77
CA LYS A 177 -12.37 25.74 -7.93
C LYS A 177 -11.40 25.56 -6.75
N ASP A 178 -11.16 24.33 -6.32
CA ASP A 178 -10.27 24.03 -5.20
C ASP A 178 -8.79 23.89 -5.65
N ALA A 179 -8.49 24.01 -6.95
CA ALA A 179 -7.12 23.99 -7.46
C ALA A 179 -6.30 25.16 -6.89
N THR A 180 -6.85 26.38 -6.92
CA THR A 180 -6.22 27.57 -6.33
C THR A 180 -6.02 27.38 -4.82
N LEU A 181 -7.04 26.90 -4.11
CA LEU A 181 -6.95 26.62 -2.68
C LEU A 181 -5.83 25.60 -2.37
N LEU A 182 -5.72 24.53 -3.14
CA LEU A 182 -4.65 23.55 -2.96
C LEU A 182 -3.27 24.18 -3.20
N SER A 183 -3.12 24.95 -4.27
CA SER A 183 -1.88 25.67 -4.59
C SER A 183 -1.47 26.63 -3.47
N ASP A 184 -2.42 27.42 -2.96
CA ASP A 184 -2.20 28.35 -1.85
C ASP A 184 -1.81 27.61 -0.56
N LEU A 185 -2.48 26.49 -0.25
CA LEU A 185 -2.15 25.65 0.90
C LEU A 185 -0.73 25.07 0.78
N LEU A 186 -0.33 24.62 -0.42
CA LEU A 186 1.02 24.11 -0.68
C LEU A 186 2.10 25.19 -0.52
N GLY A 187 1.79 26.44 -0.86
CA GLY A 187 2.67 27.60 -0.65
C GLY A 187 2.64 28.17 0.78
N SER A 188 1.67 27.74 1.60
CA SER A 188 1.50 28.23 2.98
C SER A 188 2.43 27.51 3.97
N LYS A 189 2.36 27.93 5.25
CA LYS A 189 3.02 27.21 6.34
C LYS A 189 2.52 25.76 6.40
N HIS A 190 3.44 24.83 6.63
CA HIS A 190 3.14 23.39 6.67
C HIS A 190 2.00 23.05 7.64
N GLU A 191 1.94 23.72 8.79
CA GLU A 191 0.91 23.53 9.81
C GLU A 191 -0.48 23.90 9.29
N ASN A 192 -0.59 24.90 8.40
CA ASN A 192 -1.88 25.30 7.81
C ASN A 192 -2.40 24.24 6.85
N LEU A 193 -1.53 23.71 5.98
CA LEU A 193 -1.85 22.59 5.09
C LEU A 193 -2.32 21.37 5.90
N MET A 194 -1.55 21.00 6.92
CA MET A 194 -1.87 19.87 7.80
C MET A 194 -3.20 20.10 8.52
N ALA A 195 -3.38 21.25 9.16
CA ALA A 195 -4.60 21.58 9.88
C ALA A 195 -5.84 21.55 8.97
N TYR A 196 -5.73 22.06 7.73
CA TYR A 196 -6.83 22.06 6.78
C TYR A 196 -7.34 20.63 6.48
N PHE A 197 -6.42 19.73 6.10
CA PHE A 197 -6.80 18.35 5.76
C PHE A 197 -7.14 17.49 6.97
N ILE A 198 -6.49 17.70 8.11
CA ILE A 198 -6.82 16.98 9.36
C ILE A 198 -8.20 17.40 9.85
N ASN A 199 -8.49 18.70 9.92
CA ASN A 199 -9.78 19.18 10.43
C ASN A 199 -10.93 18.73 9.53
N MET A 200 -10.75 18.79 8.20
CA MET A 200 -11.74 18.29 7.24
C MET A 200 -12.16 16.84 7.50
N GLN A 201 -11.21 15.99 7.92
CA GLN A 201 -11.46 14.57 8.18
C GLN A 201 -12.03 14.29 9.58
N ARG A 202 -11.87 15.22 10.53
CA ARG A 202 -12.43 15.11 11.89
C ARG A 202 -13.85 15.64 11.98
N THR A 203 -14.18 16.65 11.19
CA THR A 203 -15.53 17.20 11.13
C THR A 203 -16.49 16.18 10.52
N SER A 204 -17.77 16.21 10.91
CA SER A 204 -18.87 15.44 10.30
C SER A 204 -19.12 15.77 8.80
N ASP A 205 -18.26 16.57 8.17
CA ASP A 205 -18.27 16.86 6.74
C ASP A 205 -17.63 15.73 5.90
N ALA A 206 -18.24 14.55 6.00
CA ALA A 206 -17.87 13.39 5.21
C ALA A 206 -17.96 13.66 3.70
N THR A 207 -18.81 14.60 3.28
CA THR A 207 -19.01 14.99 1.88
C THR A 207 -17.76 15.66 1.31
N ARG A 208 -17.19 16.64 2.01
CA ARG A 208 -15.99 17.34 1.56
C ARG A 208 -14.78 16.40 1.49
N TRP A 209 -14.59 15.54 2.49
CA TRP A 209 -13.51 14.56 2.45
C TRP A 209 -13.67 13.56 1.29
N ARG A 210 -14.88 13.04 1.05
CA ARG A 210 -15.16 12.17 -0.11
C ARG A 210 -14.82 12.85 -1.44
N LEU A 211 -15.15 14.13 -1.59
CA LEU A 211 -14.81 14.89 -2.79
C LEU A 211 -13.29 15.01 -2.98
N TRP A 212 -12.53 15.34 -1.94
CA TRP A 212 -11.06 15.40 -2.02
C TRP A 212 -10.44 14.06 -2.34
N ARG A 213 -10.91 12.97 -1.70
CA ARG A 213 -10.47 11.61 -2.05
C ARG A 213 -10.71 11.28 -3.51
N SER A 214 -11.89 11.61 -4.02
CA SER A 214 -12.23 11.39 -5.43
C SER A 214 -11.28 12.14 -6.35
N ARG A 215 -10.97 13.41 -6.05
CA ARG A 215 -10.07 14.23 -6.86
C ARG A 215 -8.64 13.72 -6.85
N PHE A 216 -8.10 13.34 -5.70
CA PHE A 216 -6.78 12.70 -5.63
C PHE A 216 -6.77 11.37 -6.40
N ALA A 217 -7.81 10.54 -6.27
CA ALA A 217 -7.90 9.30 -7.05
C ALA A 217 -7.95 9.58 -8.56
N THR A 218 -8.69 10.61 -8.99
CA THR A 218 -8.70 11.06 -10.40
C THR A 218 -7.31 11.54 -10.83
N LEU A 219 -6.62 12.34 -10.00
CA LEU A 219 -5.26 12.80 -10.29
C LEU A 219 -4.30 11.62 -10.49
N GLY A 220 -4.29 10.66 -9.56
CA GLY A 220 -3.37 9.51 -9.58
C GLY A 220 -3.60 8.55 -10.75
N ALA A 221 -4.77 8.61 -11.39
CA ALA A 221 -5.04 7.88 -12.63
C ALA A 221 -4.51 8.58 -13.89
N THR A 222 -4.01 9.82 -13.78
CA THR A 222 -3.49 10.58 -14.94
C THR A 222 -2.05 10.15 -15.28
N PRO A 223 -1.69 10.07 -16.58
CA PRO A 223 -0.32 9.79 -16.98
C PRO A 223 0.70 10.78 -16.41
N GLU A 224 0.33 12.05 -16.28
CA GLU A 224 1.16 13.12 -15.74
C GLU A 224 1.51 12.88 -14.26
N CYS A 225 0.51 12.49 -13.45
CA CYS A 225 0.74 12.15 -12.04
C CYS A 225 1.58 10.88 -11.89
N ILE A 226 1.30 9.84 -12.68
CA ILE A 226 2.09 8.60 -12.68
C ILE A 226 3.56 8.92 -13.03
N ALA A 227 3.80 9.78 -14.02
CA ALA A 227 5.15 10.23 -14.37
C ALA A 227 5.82 11.04 -13.25
N ALA A 228 5.08 11.91 -12.56
CA ALA A 228 5.60 12.67 -11.43
C ALA A 228 5.95 11.77 -10.23
N GLU A 229 5.14 10.75 -9.93
CA GLU A 229 5.45 9.75 -8.91
C GLU A 229 6.70 8.93 -9.24
N LYS A 230 6.85 8.52 -10.51
CA LYS A 230 8.07 7.85 -11.00
C LYS A 230 9.30 8.73 -10.80
N ALA A 231 9.22 10.01 -11.18
CA ALA A 231 10.31 10.97 -10.98
C ALA A 231 10.64 11.16 -9.50
N ALA A 232 9.65 11.17 -8.61
CA ALA A 232 9.85 11.24 -7.17
C ALA A 232 10.50 9.98 -6.57
N ALA A 233 10.28 8.81 -7.20
CA ALA A 233 10.90 7.54 -6.79
C ALA A 233 12.36 7.37 -7.27
N GLU A 234 12.80 8.13 -8.28
CA GLU A 234 14.14 8.03 -8.87
C GLU A 234 15.30 8.16 -7.84
N PRO A 235 15.30 9.09 -6.87
CA PRO A 235 16.35 9.15 -5.85
C PRO A 235 16.39 7.90 -4.95
N ILE A 236 15.22 7.32 -4.66
CA ILE A 236 15.10 6.08 -3.86
C ILE A 236 15.69 4.91 -4.64
N PHE A 237 15.39 4.84 -5.94
CA PHE A 237 15.93 3.84 -6.87
C PHE A 237 17.45 3.91 -6.97
N ARG A 238 18.02 5.11 -7.13
CA ARG A 238 19.48 5.29 -7.13
C ARG A 238 20.13 4.85 -5.82
N ASN A 239 19.47 5.06 -4.68
CA ASN A 239 19.97 4.55 -3.39
C ASN A 239 19.90 3.02 -3.31
N ALA A 240 18.88 2.40 -3.89
CA ALA A 240 18.81 0.94 -4.01
C ALA A 240 19.97 0.39 -4.84
N LEU A 241 20.27 0.99 -6.00
CA LEU A 241 21.42 0.61 -6.84
C LEU A 241 22.76 0.74 -6.09
N LYS A 242 22.94 1.81 -5.30
CA LYS A 242 24.14 1.95 -4.44
C LYS A 242 24.26 0.84 -3.40
N LEU A 243 23.14 0.41 -2.81
CA LEU A 243 23.15 -0.73 -1.88
C LEU A 243 23.48 -2.03 -2.62
N CYS A 244 22.91 -2.26 -3.81
CA CYS A 244 23.28 -3.40 -4.65
C CYS A 244 24.79 -3.47 -4.91
N HIS A 245 25.40 -2.38 -5.35
CA HIS A 245 26.84 -2.29 -5.55
C HIS A 245 27.63 -2.58 -4.26
N ALA A 246 27.23 -1.98 -3.13
CA ALA A 246 27.91 -2.15 -1.86
C ALA A 246 27.90 -3.61 -1.36
N TYR A 247 26.89 -4.40 -1.74
CA TYR A 247 26.76 -5.81 -1.37
C TYR A 247 27.19 -6.79 -2.48
N GLY A 248 27.62 -6.28 -3.65
CA GLY A 248 27.98 -7.11 -4.81
C GLY A 248 26.79 -7.95 -5.31
N LEU A 249 25.60 -7.34 -5.34
CA LEU A 249 24.35 -7.95 -5.82
C LEU A 249 23.95 -7.24 -7.13
N GLN A 250 23.51 -7.99 -8.13
CA GLN A 250 23.37 -7.48 -9.50
C GLN A 250 22.00 -7.76 -10.12
N SER A 251 21.17 -8.58 -9.49
CA SER A 251 19.87 -8.96 -10.03
C SER A 251 18.83 -7.85 -9.92
N GLU A 252 17.85 -7.85 -10.83
CA GLU A 252 16.63 -7.03 -10.72
C GLU A 252 15.93 -7.23 -9.37
N ARG A 253 15.95 -8.47 -8.85
CA ARG A 253 15.40 -8.81 -7.53
C ARG A 253 16.15 -8.15 -6.38
N ALA A 254 17.47 -8.03 -6.48
CA ALA A 254 18.26 -7.29 -5.51
C ALA A 254 17.85 -5.82 -5.49
N VAL A 255 17.71 -5.21 -6.68
CA VAL A 255 17.24 -3.82 -6.80
C VAL A 255 15.85 -3.66 -6.20
N ALA A 256 14.91 -4.57 -6.49
CA ALA A 256 13.57 -4.55 -5.93
C ALA A 256 13.57 -4.65 -4.39
N LEU A 257 14.40 -5.54 -3.82
CA LEU A 257 14.52 -5.69 -2.37
C LEU A 257 15.07 -4.40 -1.73
N PHE A 258 16.16 -3.85 -2.26
CA PHE A 258 16.73 -2.63 -1.69
C PHE A 258 15.88 -1.40 -1.95
N PHE A 259 15.15 -1.33 -3.07
CA PHE A 259 14.17 -0.28 -3.30
C PHE A 259 13.09 -0.31 -2.22
N ASP A 260 12.52 -1.48 -1.95
CA ASP A 260 11.52 -1.66 -0.89
C ASP A 260 12.07 -1.34 0.51
N ILE A 261 13.37 -1.60 0.76
CA ILE A 261 14.06 -1.21 2.00
C ILE A 261 14.21 0.31 2.09
N CYS A 262 14.65 0.97 1.00
CA CYS A 262 14.81 2.42 0.95
C CYS A 262 13.47 3.15 1.09
N VAL A 263 12.39 2.63 0.52
CA VAL A 263 11.03 3.17 0.72
C VAL A 263 10.63 3.15 2.20
N GLN A 264 10.80 2.01 2.88
CA GLN A 264 10.34 1.86 4.27
C GLN A 264 11.28 2.47 5.32
N ASN A 265 12.60 2.46 5.06
CA ASN A 265 13.62 2.74 6.09
C ASN A 265 14.62 3.83 5.66
N GLY A 266 14.55 4.31 4.42
CA GLY A 266 15.56 5.19 3.82
C GLY A 266 16.86 4.47 3.46
N THR A 267 17.44 3.71 4.39
CA THR A 267 18.64 2.90 4.17
C THR A 267 18.75 1.78 5.23
N ILE A 268 19.81 0.97 5.14
CA ILE A 268 20.14 -0.04 6.14
C ILE A 268 21.06 0.59 7.19
N GLY A 269 20.70 0.48 8.48
CA GLY A 269 21.50 1.00 9.59
C GLY A 269 22.81 0.24 9.81
N LYS A 270 23.83 0.93 10.34
CA LYS A 270 25.22 0.41 10.47
C LYS A 270 25.32 -0.98 11.11
N PHE A 271 24.60 -1.23 12.19
CA PHE A 271 24.63 -2.53 12.89
C PHE A 271 24.04 -3.66 12.03
N VAL A 272 22.94 -3.39 11.34
CA VAL A 272 22.32 -4.35 10.42
C VAL A 272 23.24 -4.66 9.25
N ARG A 273 23.96 -3.67 8.71
CA ARG A 273 24.98 -3.90 7.66
C ARG A 273 26.06 -4.88 8.13
N ALA A 274 26.56 -4.72 9.35
CA ALA A 274 27.57 -5.61 9.91
C ALA A 274 27.06 -7.05 10.02
N SER A 275 25.82 -7.24 10.51
CA SER A 275 25.18 -8.56 10.58
C SER A 275 24.97 -9.21 9.21
N ILE A 276 24.61 -8.41 8.19
CA ILE A 276 24.47 -8.91 6.82
C ILE A 276 25.82 -9.43 6.31
N VAL A 277 26.87 -8.62 6.43
CA VAL A 277 28.21 -8.97 5.93
C VAL A 277 28.78 -10.21 6.63
N SER A 278 28.56 -10.36 7.94
CA SER A 278 29.04 -11.55 8.67
C SER A 278 28.37 -12.85 8.21
N GLU A 279 27.16 -12.78 7.68
CA GLU A 279 26.38 -13.94 7.27
C GLU A 279 26.58 -14.27 5.77
N PHE A 280 27.06 -13.33 4.96
CA PHE A 280 27.23 -13.52 3.50
C PHE A 280 28.13 -14.67 3.10
N GLY A 281 29.12 -15.04 3.94
CA GLY A 281 29.98 -16.20 3.70
C GLY A 281 29.22 -17.54 3.69
N LYS A 282 27.98 -17.58 4.21
CA LYS A 282 27.12 -18.77 4.23
C LYS A 282 26.28 -18.93 2.95
N ALA A 283 26.21 -17.88 2.11
CA ALA A 283 25.36 -17.88 0.93
C ALA A 283 25.98 -18.65 -0.23
N ARG A 284 25.19 -19.50 -0.90
CA ARG A 284 25.64 -20.27 -2.08
C ARG A 284 25.36 -19.55 -3.40
N ASN A 285 24.39 -18.64 -3.39
CA ASN A 285 23.97 -17.88 -4.57
C ASN A 285 23.41 -16.52 -4.13
N GLU A 286 23.02 -15.69 -5.11
CA GLU A 286 22.48 -14.36 -4.84
C GLU A 286 21.17 -14.39 -4.03
N VAL A 287 20.29 -15.37 -4.27
CA VAL A 287 19.04 -15.52 -3.53
C VAL A 287 19.31 -15.78 -2.05
N ASP A 288 20.26 -16.64 -1.71
CA ASP A 288 20.67 -16.85 -0.31
C ASP A 288 21.15 -15.53 0.34
N LYS A 289 21.90 -14.69 -0.39
CA LYS A 289 22.30 -13.35 0.10
C LYS A 289 21.10 -12.42 0.31
N LEU A 290 20.13 -12.41 -0.60
CA LEU A 290 18.89 -11.62 -0.46
C LEU A 290 18.06 -12.08 0.75
N VAL A 291 17.99 -13.38 1.00
CA VAL A 291 17.33 -13.95 2.18
C VAL A 291 18.05 -13.54 3.47
N ILE A 292 19.38 -13.51 3.47
CA ILE A 292 20.16 -12.99 4.60
C ILE A 292 19.83 -11.52 4.85
N VAL A 293 19.84 -10.67 3.81
CA VAL A 293 19.47 -9.24 3.93
C VAL A 293 18.08 -9.09 4.55
N ALA A 294 17.09 -9.85 4.03
CA ALA A 294 15.72 -9.83 4.51
C ALA A 294 15.62 -10.20 6.01
N ASN A 295 16.28 -11.28 6.42
CA ASN A 295 16.25 -11.76 7.80
C ASN A 295 16.97 -10.82 8.76
N CYS A 296 18.20 -10.39 8.44
CA CYS A 296 18.95 -9.47 9.30
C CYS A 296 18.21 -8.15 9.50
N LEU A 297 17.55 -7.63 8.45
CA LEU A 297 16.73 -6.43 8.58
C LEU A 297 15.54 -6.68 9.50
N ALA A 298 14.79 -7.76 9.30
CA ALA A 298 13.63 -8.08 10.13
C ALA A 298 14.02 -8.29 11.60
N ASP A 299 15.13 -8.97 11.88
CA ASP A 299 15.60 -9.23 13.24
C ASP A 299 15.96 -7.94 14.00
N SER A 300 16.32 -6.87 13.28
CA SER A 300 16.55 -5.55 13.86
C SER A 300 15.28 -4.79 14.25
N ILE A 301 14.11 -5.23 13.77
CA ILE A 301 12.82 -4.62 14.06
C ILE A 301 12.24 -5.19 15.37
N GLY A 302 11.50 -4.34 16.09
CA GLY A 302 10.78 -4.73 17.29
C GLY A 302 9.81 -5.91 17.05
N LEU A 303 9.64 -6.75 18.08
CA LEU A 303 8.90 -8.02 17.99
C LEU A 303 7.51 -7.92 17.34
N ARG A 304 6.80 -6.81 17.58
CA ARG A 304 5.45 -6.59 17.05
C ARG A 304 5.37 -6.62 15.52
N TRP A 305 6.39 -6.11 14.82
CA TRP A 305 6.37 -5.92 13.37
C TRP A 305 7.38 -6.81 12.64
N ARG A 306 8.22 -7.54 13.40
CA ARG A 306 9.31 -8.35 12.86
C ARG A 306 8.85 -9.34 11.79
N GLU A 307 7.78 -10.07 12.04
CA GLU A 307 7.35 -11.13 11.13
C GLU A 307 6.65 -10.59 9.89
N ASP A 308 5.90 -9.49 10.03
CA ASP A 308 5.31 -8.78 8.87
C ASP A 308 6.42 -8.25 7.95
N VAL A 309 7.46 -7.65 8.54
CA VAL A 309 8.65 -7.19 7.78
C VAL A 309 9.36 -8.39 7.16
N ARG A 310 9.60 -9.47 7.91
CA ARG A 310 10.29 -10.66 7.41
C ARG A 310 9.56 -11.25 6.21
N SER A 311 8.25 -11.51 6.35
CA SER A 311 7.41 -12.06 5.29
C SER A 311 7.52 -11.23 4.01
N ARG A 312 7.29 -9.91 4.10
CA ARG A 312 7.40 -9.00 2.96
C ARG A 312 8.77 -9.06 2.27
N LYS A 313 9.85 -8.96 3.03
CA LYS A 313 11.22 -8.96 2.47
C LYS A 313 11.59 -10.31 1.87
N LEU A 314 11.16 -11.41 2.49
CA LEU A 314 11.38 -12.77 1.98
C LEU A 314 10.60 -13.02 0.68
N VAL A 315 9.37 -12.54 0.54
CA VAL A 315 8.63 -12.64 -0.73
C VAL A 315 9.40 -11.97 -1.87
N ILE A 316 9.96 -10.79 -1.63
CA ILE A 316 10.77 -10.09 -2.64
C ILE A 316 12.07 -10.85 -2.92
N ALA A 317 12.79 -11.30 -1.88
CA ALA A 317 14.04 -12.04 -2.02
C ALA A 317 13.89 -13.40 -2.73
N CYS A 318 12.82 -14.13 -2.45
CA CYS A 318 12.51 -15.42 -3.07
C CYS A 318 11.85 -15.25 -4.44
N GLY A 319 11.27 -14.07 -4.74
CA GLY A 319 10.55 -13.78 -5.96
C GLY A 319 9.13 -14.33 -6.00
N THR A 320 8.69 -15.01 -4.94
CA THR A 320 7.34 -15.54 -4.81
C THR A 320 6.96 -15.68 -3.33
N GLY A 321 5.66 -15.61 -3.04
CA GLY A 321 5.10 -15.87 -1.72
C GLY A 321 3.80 -15.09 -1.48
N GLU A 322 3.42 -14.96 -0.22
CA GLU A 322 2.19 -14.29 0.19
C GLU A 322 2.49 -13.14 1.15
N ILE A 323 1.86 -11.99 0.90
CA ILE A 323 1.85 -10.85 1.82
C ILE A 323 0.39 -10.49 2.09
N HIS A 324 -0.03 -10.58 3.36
CA HIS A 324 -1.39 -10.24 3.81
C HIS A 324 -2.54 -10.87 2.99
N GLY A 325 -2.45 -12.16 2.61
CA GLY A 325 -3.47 -12.82 1.80
C GLY A 325 -3.29 -12.70 0.29
N SER A 326 -2.38 -11.84 -0.18
CA SER A 326 -2.13 -11.62 -1.60
C SER A 326 -0.90 -12.38 -2.07
N THR A 327 -1.05 -13.20 -3.12
CA THR A 327 0.05 -13.92 -3.75
C THR A 327 0.86 -13.02 -4.68
N PHE A 328 2.17 -13.06 -4.55
CA PHE A 328 3.13 -12.36 -5.40
C PHE A 328 3.98 -13.39 -6.18
N GLU A 329 4.12 -13.16 -7.48
CA GLU A 329 5.02 -13.89 -8.38
C GLU A 329 5.78 -12.83 -9.18
N LEU A 330 6.95 -12.41 -8.70
CA LEU A 330 7.62 -11.18 -9.16
C LEU A 330 7.94 -11.21 -10.65
N ALA A 331 8.52 -12.31 -11.13
CA ALA A 331 8.88 -12.46 -12.53
C ALA A 331 7.65 -12.45 -13.45
N ARG A 332 6.56 -13.10 -13.02
CA ARG A 332 5.33 -13.21 -13.83
C ARG A 332 4.50 -11.93 -13.82
N LYS A 333 4.35 -11.29 -12.66
CA LYS A 333 3.43 -10.16 -12.47
C LYS A 333 4.08 -8.80 -12.71
N PHE A 334 5.39 -8.70 -12.48
CA PHE A 334 6.14 -7.44 -12.56
C PHE A 334 7.35 -7.52 -13.48
N GLY A 335 7.67 -8.70 -14.04
CA GLY A 335 8.88 -8.89 -14.82
C GLY A 335 10.17 -8.82 -14.01
N ILE A 336 10.13 -8.93 -12.68
CA ILE A 336 11.32 -8.80 -11.82
C ILE A 336 11.93 -10.20 -11.60
N GLY A 337 13.04 -10.47 -12.27
CA GLY A 337 13.73 -11.77 -12.25
C GLY A 337 15.09 -11.74 -11.55
N LEU A 338 15.92 -12.74 -11.89
CA LEU A 338 17.34 -12.77 -11.52
C LEU A 338 18.25 -12.26 -12.67
N GLY A 339 17.67 -11.56 -13.65
CA GLY A 339 18.43 -10.94 -14.74
C GLY A 339 19.40 -9.90 -14.20
N VAL A 340 20.59 -9.82 -14.80
CA VAL A 340 21.63 -8.87 -14.40
C VAL A 340 21.26 -7.47 -14.87
N VAL A 341 21.32 -6.50 -13.96
CA VAL A 341 21.10 -5.08 -14.27
C VAL A 341 22.40 -4.48 -14.78
N ALA A 342 22.40 -3.95 -16.02
CA ALA A 342 23.59 -3.45 -16.70
C ALA A 342 24.38 -2.41 -15.88
N ASP A 343 23.68 -1.49 -15.20
CA ASP A 343 24.29 -0.47 -14.34
C ASP A 343 25.10 -1.08 -13.17
N LEU A 344 24.74 -2.29 -12.74
CA LEU A 344 25.40 -3.02 -11.66
C LEU A 344 26.53 -3.94 -12.15
N SER A 345 26.66 -4.12 -13.48
CA SER A 345 27.66 -5.00 -14.11
C SER A 345 29.04 -4.37 -14.20
N THR A 346 29.15 -3.05 -14.02
CA THR A 346 30.43 -2.33 -14.07
C THR A 346 31.01 -2.25 -12.65
N PRO A 347 32.26 -2.69 -12.41
CA PRO A 347 32.90 -2.49 -11.12
C PRO A 347 32.94 -0.99 -10.80
N ALA A 348 32.60 -0.61 -9.56
CA ALA A 348 32.88 0.74 -9.10
C ALA A 348 34.39 0.99 -9.31
N ALA A 349 34.75 2.07 -10.01
CA ALA A 349 36.14 2.47 -10.16
C ALA A 349 36.77 2.53 -8.76
N ALA A 350 37.85 1.77 -8.58
CA ALA A 350 38.55 1.56 -7.31
C ALA A 350 39.11 2.85 -6.72
#